data_AF-A0A964NAP6-F1
#
_entry.id   AF-A0A964NAP6-F1
#
_cell.length_a   1.000
_cell.length_b   1.000
_cell.length_c   1.000
_cell.angle_alpha   90.00
_cell.angle_beta   90.00
_cell.angle_gamma   90.00
#
_symmetry.space_group_name_H-M   'P 1'
#
loop_
_entity.id
_entity.type
_entity.pdbx_description
1 polymer ?
#
loop_
_entity_poly.entity_id
_entity_poly.type
_entity_poly.pdbx_seq_one_letter_code
_entity_poly.pdbx_strand_id
1 'polypeptide(L)'
;PTLALGDVVIMDNLPAHRRAAVRDAIKAVDIELRYLPPYSPNFNPIENACAKLKSILRKAAARTINDLWDAIGKARLMFTIRECANHCTAAQYEPE
;
A
#
# COMPACT_ATOMS: atom_id res chain seq x y z
N PRO A 1 -3.80 12.75 4.12
CA PRO A 1 -4.36 11.41 3.79
C PRO A 1 -5.85 11.45 4.12
N THR A 2 -6.69 10.80 3.30
CA THR A 2 -8.15 10.77 3.51
C THR A 2 -8.49 9.58 4.39
N LEU A 3 -8.12 9.66 5.67
CA LEU A 3 -8.37 8.62 6.66
C LEU A 3 -9.64 8.98 7.43
N ALA A 4 -10.42 7.98 7.77
CA ALA A 4 -11.65 8.10 8.55
C ALA A 4 -11.54 7.29 9.85
N LEU A 5 -12.35 7.67 10.84
CA LEU A 5 -12.49 6.90 12.07
C LEU A 5 -12.84 5.44 11.75
N GLY A 6 -12.13 4.50 12.38
CA GLY A 6 -12.28 3.06 12.12
C GLY A 6 -11.34 2.49 11.05
N ASP A 7 -10.61 3.32 10.31
CA ASP A 7 -9.55 2.83 9.43
C ASP A 7 -8.41 2.17 10.22
N VAL A 8 -7.72 1.23 9.58
CA VAL A 8 -6.48 0.63 10.08
C VAL A 8 -5.36 0.88 9.08
N VAL A 9 -4.26 1.46 9.55
CA VAL A 9 -3.05 1.66 8.75
C VAL A 9 -2.03 0.59 9.10
N ILE A 10 -1.65 -0.22 8.11
CA ILE A 10 -0.58 -1.21 8.22
C ILE A 10 0.70 -0.62 7.61
N MET A 11 1.79 -0.57 8.37
CA MET A 11 3.09 -0.08 7.90
C MET A 11 4.19 -1.12 8.05
N ASP A 12 5.02 -1.23 7.03
CA ASP A 12 6.28 -1.96 7.11
C ASP A 12 7.20 -1.37 8.21
N ASN A 13 8.16 -2.17 8.68
CA ASN A 13 9.05 -1.85 9.79
C ASN A 13 10.20 -0.89 9.46
N LEU A 14 10.21 -0.27 8.28
CA LEU A 14 11.21 0.72 7.90
C LEU A 14 11.32 1.87 8.93
N PRO A 15 12.52 2.27 9.40
CA PRO A 15 12.68 3.36 10.37
C PRO A 15 12.02 4.69 9.98
N ALA A 16 11.89 4.95 8.66
CA ALA A 16 11.18 6.12 8.15
C ALA A 16 9.70 6.16 8.54
N HIS A 17 9.04 5.00 8.70
CA HIS A 17 7.64 4.89 9.12
C HIS A 17 7.42 5.11 10.61
N ARG A 18 8.50 5.10 11.41
CA ARG A 18 8.46 5.26 12.87
C ARG A 18 8.80 6.68 13.32
N ARG A 19 8.78 7.67 12.42
CA ARG A 19 8.99 9.09 12.78
C ARG A 19 7.81 9.65 13.58
N ALA A 20 8.10 10.60 14.47
CA ALA A 20 7.08 11.24 15.31
C ALA A 20 5.92 11.83 14.48
N ALA A 21 6.24 12.55 13.41
CA ALA A 21 5.25 13.14 12.52
C ALA A 21 4.25 12.14 11.92
N VAL A 22 4.66 10.88 11.67
CA VAL A 22 3.74 9.83 11.21
C VAL A 22 2.76 9.47 12.31
N ARG A 23 3.24 9.25 13.54
CA ARG A 23 2.39 8.94 14.69
C ARG A 23 1.44 10.10 15.02
N ASP A 24 1.91 11.34 14.93
CA ASP A 24 1.08 12.51 15.22
C ASP A 24 -0.03 12.68 14.18
N ALA A 25 0.27 12.44 12.90
CA ALA A 25 -0.73 12.47 11.83
C ALA A 25 -1.81 11.39 11.97
N ILE A 26 -1.45 10.18 12.43
CA ILE A 26 -2.40 9.09 12.69
C ILE A 26 -3.24 9.40 13.94
N LYS A 27 -2.62 9.86 15.04
CA LYS A 27 -3.34 10.25 16.27
C LYS A 27 -4.37 11.33 16.05
N ALA A 28 -4.12 12.27 15.12
CA ALA A 28 -5.07 13.34 14.81
C ALA A 28 -6.40 12.83 14.23
N VAL A 29 -6.45 11.60 13.72
CA VAL A 29 -7.65 10.97 13.13
C VAL A 29 -8.25 9.89 14.04
N ASP A 30 -7.57 9.54 15.14
CA ASP A 30 -7.97 8.47 16.08
C ASP A 30 -8.19 7.10 15.41
N ILE A 31 -7.20 6.66 14.64
CA ILE A 31 -7.23 5.39 13.91
C ILE A 31 -6.13 4.44 14.37
N GLU A 32 -6.29 3.15 14.06
CA GLU A 32 -5.31 2.13 14.46
C GLU A 32 -4.08 2.15 13.53
N LEU A 33 -2.88 2.12 14.11
CA LEU A 33 -1.61 1.98 13.39
C LEU A 33 -0.92 0.68 13.78
N ARG A 34 -0.81 -0.26 12.83
CA ARG A 34 -0.13 -1.55 13.00
C ARG A 34 1.21 -1.54 12.28
N TYR A 35 2.29 -1.83 13.00
CA TYR A 35 3.60 -2.07 12.41
C TYR A 35 3.83 -3.56 12.21
N LEU A 36 4.34 -3.92 11.04
CA LEU A 36 4.73 -5.30 10.78
C LEU A 36 6.00 -5.68 11.56
N PRO A 37 6.16 -6.95 11.99
CA PRO A 37 7.44 -7.44 12.47
C PRO A 37 8.51 -7.38 11.37
N PRO A 38 9.81 -7.38 11.72
CA PRO A 38 10.87 -7.51 10.73
C PRO A 38 10.64 -8.72 9.80
N TYR A 39 11.02 -8.58 8.52
CA TYR A 39 10.99 -9.66 7.52
C TYR A 39 9.64 -10.37 7.39
N SER A 40 8.54 -9.62 7.49
CA SER A 40 7.16 -10.13 7.47
C SER A 40 6.40 -9.73 6.19
N PRO A 41 6.95 -9.95 4.97
CA PRO A 41 6.32 -9.47 3.74
C PRO A 41 4.99 -10.17 3.45
N ASN A 42 4.79 -11.39 3.94
CA ASN A 42 3.54 -12.14 3.78
C ASN A 42 2.35 -11.48 4.48
N PHE A 43 2.61 -10.58 5.44
CA PHE A 43 1.59 -9.81 6.16
C PHE A 43 1.45 -8.39 5.59
N ASN A 44 2.06 -8.08 4.45
CA ASN A 44 1.97 -6.75 3.84
C ASN A 44 1.09 -6.80 2.58
N PRO A 45 -0.16 -6.29 2.64
CA PRO A 45 -1.09 -6.33 1.50
C PRO A 45 -0.54 -5.68 0.23
N ILE A 46 0.37 -4.71 0.36
CA ILE A 46 0.93 -3.99 -0.79
C ILE A 46 1.84 -4.86 -1.65
N GLU A 47 2.37 -5.98 -1.15
CA GLU A 47 3.35 -6.80 -1.90
C GLU A 47 2.74 -7.36 -3.18
N ASN A 48 1.51 -7.90 -3.10
CA ASN A 48 0.78 -8.39 -4.28
C ASN A 48 0.44 -7.26 -5.26
N ALA A 49 0.01 -6.11 -4.74
CA ALA A 49 -0.27 -4.93 -5.55
C ALA A 49 0.99 -4.43 -6.28
N CYS A 50 2.12 -4.36 -5.57
CA CYS A 50 3.43 -3.99 -6.11
C CYS A 50 3.93 -5.00 -7.14
N ALA A 51 3.71 -6.30 -6.93
CA ALA A 51 4.07 -7.34 -7.91
C ALA A 51 3.30 -7.15 -9.23
N LYS A 52 1.99 -6.92 -9.15
CA LYS A 52 1.15 -6.60 -10.33
C LYS A 52 1.58 -5.30 -11.01
N LEU A 53 1.77 -4.22 -10.24
CA LEU A 53 2.23 -2.93 -10.77
C LEU A 53 3.56 -3.09 -11.51
N LYS A 54 4.54 -3.76 -10.89
CA LYS A 54 5.84 -4.06 -11.52
C LYS A 54 5.67 -4.84 -12.83
N SER A 55 4.76 -5.81 -12.89
CA SER A 55 4.45 -6.56 -14.13
C SER A 55 3.91 -5.65 -15.24
N ILE A 56 2.96 -4.76 -14.91
CA ILE A 56 2.40 -3.78 -15.86
C ILE A 56 3.49 -2.84 -16.37
N LEU A 57 4.30 -2.28 -15.47
CA LEU A 57 5.35 -1.32 -15.84
C LEU A 57 6.46 -1.95 -16.68
N ARG A 58 6.83 -3.22 -16.39
CA ARG A 58 7.78 -3.97 -17.24
C ARG A 58 7.25 -4.16 -18.66
N LYS A 59 5.95 -4.41 -18.82
CA LYS A 59 5.30 -4.50 -20.14
C LYS A 59 5.24 -3.16 -20.87
N ALA A 60 5.01 -2.07 -20.14
CA ALA A 60 5.00 -0.71 -20.70
C ALA A 60 6.38 -0.28 -21.22
N ALA A 61 7.46 -0.82 -20.64
CA ALA A 61 8.84 -0.63 -21.10
C ALA A 61 9.29 0.83 -21.27
N ALA A 62 8.72 1.75 -20.48
CA ALA A 62 9.06 3.18 -20.48
C ALA A 62 10.57 3.41 -20.34
N ARG A 63 11.07 4.42 -21.08
CA ARG A 63 12.50 4.80 -21.10
C ARG A 63 12.76 6.20 -20.58
N THR A 64 11.70 6.95 -20.26
CA THR A 64 11.79 8.26 -19.63
C THR A 64 10.99 8.29 -18.33
N ILE A 65 11.31 9.23 -17.45
CA ILE A 65 10.57 9.45 -16.20
C ILE A 65 9.12 9.85 -16.49
N ASN A 66 8.88 10.69 -17.50
CA ASN A 66 7.54 11.13 -17.86
C ASN A 66 6.68 9.95 -18.35
N ASP A 67 7.21 9.11 -19.23
CA ASP A 67 6.50 7.93 -19.71
C ASP A 67 6.22 6.92 -18.57
N LEU A 68 7.13 6.82 -17.60
CA LEU A 68 6.93 5.99 -16.42
C LEU A 68 5.79 6.53 -15.54
N TRP A 69 5.73 7.84 -15.32
CA TRP A 69 4.62 8.47 -14.58
C TRP A 69 3.28 8.25 -15.27
N ASP A 70 3.22 8.42 -16.59
CA ASP A 70 2.01 8.16 -17.37
C ASP A 70 1.61 6.68 -17.29
N ALA A 71 2.58 5.76 -17.35
CA ALA A 71 2.31 4.33 -17.20
C ALA A 71 1.77 3.98 -15.80
N ILE A 72 2.31 4.59 -14.74
CA ILE A 72 1.79 4.42 -13.37
C ILE A 72 0.35 4.96 -13.27
N GLY A 73 0.08 6.15 -13.83
CA GLY A 73 -1.25 6.75 -13.85
C GLY A 73 -2.28 5.87 -14.54
N LYS A 74 -1.92 5.26 -15.69
CA LYS A 74 -2.77 4.29 -16.40
C LYS A 74 -2.94 2.99 -15.61
N ALA A 75 -1.85 2.47 -15.01
CA ALA A 75 -1.88 1.23 -14.25
C ALA A 75 -2.81 1.30 -13.04
N ARG A 76 -2.97 2.47 -12.41
CA ARG A 76 -3.91 2.68 -11.29
C ARG A 76 -5.34 2.24 -11.65
N LEU A 77 -5.78 2.49 -12.88
CA LEU A 77 -7.14 2.14 -13.34
C LEU A 77 -7.36 0.63 -13.49
N MET A 78 -6.29 -0.17 -13.40
CA MET A 78 -6.34 -1.62 -13.52
C MET A 78 -6.52 -2.33 -12.16
N PHE A 79 -6.61 -1.59 -11.06
CA PHE A 79 -6.86 -2.12 -9.72
C PHE A 79 -8.32 -1.92 -9.34
N THR A 80 -9.04 -3.02 -9.09
CA THR A 80 -10.43 -2.98 -8.65
C THR A 80 -10.50 -3.03 -7.12
N ILE A 81 -11.59 -2.52 -6.53
CA ILE A 81 -11.84 -2.62 -5.08
C ILE A 81 -11.81 -4.09 -4.64
N ARG A 82 -12.44 -4.99 -5.41
CA ARG A 82 -12.46 -6.42 -5.12
C ARG A 82 -11.05 -7.02 -5.09
N GLU A 83 -10.20 -6.66 -6.04
CA GLU A 83 -8.83 -7.14 -6.07
C GLU A 83 -8.00 -6.60 -4.90
N CYS A 84 -8.13 -5.32 -4.56
CA CYS A 84 -7.48 -4.76 -3.39
C CYS A 84 -7.91 -5.47 -2.11
N ALA A 85 -9.21 -5.77 -1.95
CA ALA A 85 -9.70 -6.57 -0.83
C ALA A 85 -9.05 -7.97 -0.80
N ASN A 86 -8.94 -8.64 -1.95
CA ASN A 86 -8.27 -9.94 -2.04
C ASN A 86 -6.78 -9.86 -1.64
N HIS A 87 -6.09 -8.74 -1.90
CA HIS A 87 -4.72 -8.53 -1.44
C HIS A 87 -4.63 -8.43 0.09
N CYS A 88 -5.61 -7.79 0.74
CA CYS A 88 -5.72 -7.75 2.20
C CYS A 88 -5.99 -9.13 2.78
N THR A 89 -6.97 -9.88 2.23
CA THR A 89 -7.26 -11.26 2.65
C THR A 89 -6.04 -12.17 2.49
N ALA A 90 -5.32 -12.07 1.36
CA ALA A 90 -4.09 -12.84 1.15
C ALA A 90 -2.98 -12.54 2.17
N ALA A 91 -3.00 -11.34 2.78
CA ALA A 91 -2.11 -10.93 3.85
C ALA A 91 -2.69 -11.16 5.26
N GLN A 92 -3.77 -11.96 5.38
CA GLN A 92 -4.43 -12.36 6.62
C GLN A 92 -5.26 -11.25 7.29
N TYR A 93 -5.75 -10.30 6.51
CA TYR A 93 -6.72 -9.30 6.96
C TYR A 93 -8.08 -9.59 6.33
N GLU A 94 -8.99 -10.15 7.12
CA GLU A 94 -10.36 -10.36 6.70
C GLU A 94 -11.15 -9.04 6.80
N PRO A 95 -12.00 -8.72 5.80
CA PRO A 95 -13.01 -7.69 5.98
C PRO A 95 -14.00 -8.14 7.07
N GLU A 96 -14.43 -7.20 7.92
CA GLU A 96 -15.53 -7.42 8.86
C GLU A 96 -16.85 -7.76 8.15
#